data_AF-A0ABD1RVS4-F1
#
_entry.id   AF-A0ABD1RVS4-F1
#
_cell.length_a   1.000
_cell.length_b   1.000
_cell.length_c   1.000
_cell.angle_alpha   90.00
_cell.angle_beta   90.00
_cell.angle_gamma   90.00
#
_symmetry.space_group_name_H-M   'P 1'
#
loop_
_entity.id
_entity.type
_entity.pdbx_description
1 polymer ?
#
loop_
_entity_poly.entity_id
_entity_poly.type
_entity_poly.pdbx_seq_one_letter_code
_entity_poly.pdbx_strand_id
1 'polypeptide(L)'
;MVRLFLVILKLLLILISAGWISLWLLKPTEVWTRIWKGAEAKATATVFGYNGLDFAVYTFPIIALAIIGFVYLELKPKEPKMRPGRSSITALSSPLIINSYLGILSGIEILASSLFIIFLAWTFYARISNDFRKMTPDKSFKLTPWQYKMSRMATRCGLLAEACLALLLLPILRGMSIFRLLGIQFEASVRYHICLGTAMIFFATLHGTGTLFIWGIKHRIQDEMWKWQKTGRIYLAGEIALITGLVIWITALPQIRRKWFQTFYYTHHLYIVFLVFFLFHGGDRHFYMVFPGVFLFALDKLLRIIQSRPETCILSARVFPSKAIELTLPNDPRLKYAPTSVIFLKIPSISEFQWHPFSITSSSSVNEQAISIIIKCEGQWTTSLYNQIHAEKDSESDLRKCIPIAIEGPYGPTSLHFLRVSI
;
A
#
# COMPACT_ATOMS: atom_id res chain seq x y z
N MET A 1 -32.46 -5.08 -14.52
CA MET A 1 -31.62 -6.16 -13.96
C MET A 1 -30.24 -5.65 -13.51
N VAL A 2 -29.41 -5.08 -14.39
CA VAL A 2 -28.04 -4.60 -14.05
C VAL A 2 -27.99 -3.57 -12.92
N ARG A 3 -28.90 -2.58 -12.89
CA ARG A 3 -28.96 -1.59 -11.79
C ARG A 3 -29.24 -2.23 -10.42
N LEU A 4 -30.17 -3.19 -10.36
CA LEU A 4 -30.46 -3.93 -9.12
C LEU A 4 -29.24 -4.73 -8.66
N PHE A 5 -28.56 -5.40 -9.60
CA PHE A 5 -27.32 -6.13 -9.32
C PHE A 5 -26.21 -5.24 -8.76
N LEU A 6 -26.00 -4.04 -9.34
CA LEU A 6 -25.03 -3.06 -8.83
C LEU A 6 -25.37 -2.56 -7.42
N VAL A 7 -26.67 -2.40 -7.10
CA VAL A 7 -27.10 -2.03 -5.75
C VAL A 7 -26.79 -3.15 -4.75
N ILE A 8 -27.05 -4.41 -5.13
CA ILE A 8 -26.73 -5.58 -4.30
C ILE A 8 -25.22 -5.65 -4.04
N LEU A 9 -24.38 -5.54 -5.07
CA LEU A 9 -22.93 -5.55 -4.92
C LEU A 9 -22.45 -4.42 -3.99
N LYS A 10 -23.02 -3.22 -4.11
CA LYS A 10 -22.68 -2.09 -3.24
C LYS A 10 -23.06 -2.34 -1.78
N LEU A 11 -24.25 -2.90 -1.53
CA LEU A 11 -24.68 -3.27 -0.18
C LEU A 11 -23.78 -4.36 0.41
N LEU A 12 -23.39 -5.36 -0.37
CA LEU A 12 -22.45 -6.39 0.05
C LEU A 12 -21.09 -5.81 0.43
N LEU A 13 -20.54 -4.89 -0.38
CA LEU A 13 -19.28 -4.19 -0.06
C LEU A 13 -19.37 -3.43 1.27
N ILE A 14 -20.48 -2.73 1.52
CA ILE A 14 -20.70 -1.99 2.77
C ILE A 14 -20.82 -2.94 3.96
N LEU A 15 -21.61 -4.01 3.85
CA LEU A 15 -21.83 -4.98 4.92
C LEU A 15 -20.54 -5.72 5.30
N ILE A 16 -19.77 -6.19 4.30
CA ILE A 16 -18.50 -6.88 4.53
C ILE A 16 -17.49 -5.92 5.17
N SER A 17 -17.41 -4.67 4.70
CA SER A 17 -16.51 -3.67 5.27
C SER A 17 -16.89 -3.32 6.72
N ALA A 18 -18.17 -3.09 7.00
CA ALA A 18 -18.67 -2.78 8.33
C ALA A 18 -18.44 -3.95 9.29
N GLY A 19 -18.70 -5.18 8.84
CA GLY A 19 -18.40 -6.40 9.58
C GLY A 19 -16.92 -6.48 9.93
N TRP A 20 -16.03 -6.37 8.94
CA TRP A 20 -14.59 -6.47 9.14
C TRP A 20 -14.04 -5.38 10.08
N ILE A 21 -14.46 -4.12 9.91
CA ILE A 21 -14.08 -3.01 10.81
C ILE A 21 -14.57 -3.27 12.24
N SER A 22 -15.78 -3.81 12.40
CA SER A 22 -16.32 -4.12 13.73
C SER A 22 -15.47 -5.16 14.46
N LEU A 23 -14.93 -6.15 13.74
CA LEU A 23 -14.00 -7.14 14.32
C LEU A 23 -12.74 -6.46 14.87
N TRP A 24 -12.17 -5.51 14.13
CA TRP A 24 -11.00 -4.76 14.59
C TRP A 24 -11.30 -3.88 15.81
N LEU A 25 -12.47 -3.24 15.86
CA LEU A 25 -12.89 -2.41 16.99
C LEU A 25 -13.16 -3.22 18.25
N LEU A 26 -13.69 -4.44 18.10
CA LEU A 26 -14.01 -5.33 19.21
C LEU A 26 -12.78 -6.11 19.70
N LYS A 27 -11.82 -6.44 18.83
CA LYS A 27 -10.62 -7.24 19.15
C LYS A 27 -9.86 -6.81 20.44
N PRO A 28 -9.73 -5.51 20.76
CA PRO A 28 -9.06 -5.06 21.99
C PRO A 28 -9.86 -5.31 23.28
N THR A 29 -11.15 -5.61 23.19
CA THR A 29 -12.07 -5.69 24.33
C THR A 29 -12.05 -7.06 25.01
N GLU A 30 -12.42 -7.10 26.28
CA GLU A 30 -12.58 -8.36 27.02
C GLU A 30 -13.70 -9.23 26.44
N VAL A 31 -14.79 -8.59 25.99
CA VAL A 31 -15.94 -9.25 25.35
C VAL A 31 -15.47 -10.10 24.18
N TRP A 32 -14.65 -9.52 23.30
CA TRP A 32 -14.03 -10.26 22.21
C TRP A 32 -13.16 -11.40 22.73
N THR A 33 -12.23 -11.15 23.65
CA THR A 33 -11.33 -12.21 24.13
C THR A 33 -12.05 -13.39 24.76
N ARG A 34 -13.22 -13.18 25.39
CA ARG A 34 -14.03 -14.26 25.99
C ARG A 34 -14.81 -15.02 24.93
N ILE A 35 -15.56 -14.31 24.08
CA ILE A 35 -16.41 -14.93 23.06
C ILE A 35 -15.55 -15.61 21.99
N TRP A 36 -14.51 -14.92 21.53
CA TRP A 36 -13.66 -15.38 20.44
C TRP A 36 -12.83 -16.59 20.82
N LYS A 37 -12.27 -16.65 22.04
CA LYS A 37 -11.59 -17.87 22.52
C LYS A 37 -12.51 -19.08 22.54
N GLY A 38 -13.78 -18.89 22.91
CA GLY A 38 -14.78 -19.96 22.85
C GLY A 38 -15.06 -20.40 21.40
N ALA A 39 -15.10 -19.46 20.46
CA ALA A 39 -15.25 -19.76 19.04
C ALA A 39 -14.02 -20.49 18.46
N GLU A 40 -12.80 -20.02 18.76
CA GLU A 40 -11.54 -20.68 18.38
C GLU A 40 -11.48 -22.13 18.89
N ALA A 41 -11.81 -22.34 20.17
CA ALA A 41 -11.81 -23.67 20.78
C ALA A 41 -12.80 -24.62 20.07
N LYS A 42 -14.00 -24.13 19.73
CA LYS A 42 -14.99 -24.92 18.96
C LYS A 42 -14.52 -25.18 17.53
N ALA A 43 -13.92 -24.19 16.89
CA ALA A 43 -13.44 -24.29 15.52
C ALA A 43 -12.23 -25.24 15.39
N THR A 44 -11.46 -25.42 16.46
CA THR A 44 -10.28 -26.31 16.47
C THR A 44 -10.63 -27.76 16.11
N ALA A 45 -11.82 -28.23 16.46
CA ALA A 45 -12.31 -29.57 16.12
C ALA A 45 -12.90 -29.69 14.71
N THR A 46 -12.91 -28.61 13.93
CA THR A 46 -13.48 -28.55 12.57
C THR A 46 -12.37 -28.46 11.51
N VAL A 47 -12.75 -28.27 10.24
CA VAL A 47 -11.81 -28.05 9.12
C VAL A 47 -10.89 -26.84 9.32
N PHE A 48 -11.26 -25.91 10.20
CA PHE A 48 -10.47 -24.72 10.50
C PHE A 48 -9.25 -25.00 11.39
N GLY A 49 -9.22 -26.10 12.16
CA GLY A 49 -8.09 -26.43 13.04
C GLY A 49 -7.73 -25.30 14.02
N TYR A 50 -6.49 -25.29 14.52
CA TYR A 50 -6.04 -24.41 15.60
C TYR A 50 -6.16 -22.91 15.29
N ASN A 51 -5.93 -22.52 14.03
CA ASN A 51 -5.77 -21.12 13.64
C ASN A 51 -6.58 -20.70 12.41
N GLY A 52 -7.33 -21.62 11.80
CA GLY A 52 -8.04 -21.34 10.55
C GLY A 52 -9.22 -20.40 10.70
N LEU A 53 -9.84 -20.30 11.89
CA LEU A 53 -10.91 -19.33 12.12
C LEU A 53 -10.36 -17.89 12.06
N ASP A 54 -9.26 -17.62 12.76
CA ASP A 54 -8.57 -16.32 12.71
C ASP A 54 -8.14 -16.00 11.27
N PHE A 55 -7.54 -16.97 10.58
CA PHE A 55 -7.15 -16.81 9.19
C PHE A 55 -8.33 -16.43 8.29
N ALA A 56 -9.44 -17.19 8.33
CA ALA A 56 -10.60 -16.96 7.49
C ALA A 56 -11.22 -15.58 7.73
N VAL A 57 -11.37 -15.20 9.01
CA VAL A 57 -12.08 -13.99 9.42
C VAL A 57 -11.30 -12.72 9.10
N TYR A 58 -9.96 -12.75 9.21
CA TYR A 58 -9.14 -11.60 8.85
C TYR A 58 -8.82 -11.53 7.36
N THR A 59 -8.73 -12.67 6.68
CA THR A 59 -8.29 -12.74 5.27
C THR A 59 -9.45 -12.65 4.28
N PHE A 60 -10.47 -13.50 4.41
CA PHE A 60 -11.49 -13.66 3.37
C PHE A 60 -12.33 -12.40 3.12
N PRO A 61 -12.72 -11.59 4.14
CA PRO A 61 -13.45 -10.36 3.89
C PRO A 61 -12.70 -9.39 2.98
N ILE A 62 -11.38 -9.21 3.17
CA ILE A 62 -10.59 -8.29 2.34
C ILE A 62 -10.44 -8.81 0.91
N ILE A 63 -10.23 -10.12 0.73
CA ILE A 63 -10.19 -10.73 -0.60
C ILE A 63 -11.56 -10.61 -1.29
N ALA A 64 -12.65 -10.86 -0.56
CA ALA A 64 -14.01 -10.70 -1.08
C ALA A 64 -14.29 -9.26 -1.50
N LEU A 65 -13.87 -8.25 -0.72
CA LEU A 65 -13.98 -6.84 -1.09
C LEU A 65 -13.23 -6.53 -2.39
N ALA A 66 -12.04 -7.09 -2.58
CA ALA A 66 -11.28 -6.90 -3.82
C ALA A 66 -11.99 -7.53 -5.03
N ILE A 67 -12.51 -8.76 -4.90
CA ILE A 67 -13.21 -9.48 -5.98
C ILE A 67 -14.54 -8.80 -6.32
N ILE A 68 -15.40 -8.59 -5.32
CA ILE A 68 -16.73 -7.96 -5.49
C ILE A 68 -16.53 -6.54 -6.02
N GLY A 69 -15.52 -5.84 -5.52
CA GLY A 69 -15.17 -4.50 -5.98
C GLY A 69 -14.76 -4.46 -7.45
N PHE A 70 -13.90 -5.39 -7.87
CA PHE A 70 -13.51 -5.52 -9.28
C PHE A 70 -14.75 -5.74 -10.17
N VAL A 71 -15.60 -6.71 -9.82
CA VAL A 71 -16.85 -6.99 -10.55
C VAL A 71 -17.78 -5.77 -10.59
N TYR A 72 -17.89 -5.05 -9.46
CA TYR A 72 -18.69 -3.84 -9.38
C TYR A 72 -18.18 -2.75 -10.33
N LEU A 73 -16.87 -2.55 -10.42
CA LEU A 73 -16.26 -1.53 -11.29
C LEU A 73 -16.42 -1.86 -12.78
N GLU A 74 -16.29 -3.13 -13.15
CA GLU A 74 -16.47 -3.58 -14.55
C GLU A 74 -17.92 -3.46 -15.02
N LEU A 75 -18.89 -3.77 -14.15
CA LEU A 75 -20.31 -3.70 -14.49
C LEU A 75 -20.90 -2.29 -14.38
N LYS A 76 -20.21 -1.38 -13.68
CA LYS A 76 -20.68 -0.02 -13.51
C LYS A 76 -20.63 0.69 -14.88
N PRO A 77 -21.77 1.14 -15.42
CA PRO A 77 -21.76 1.80 -16.71
C PRO A 77 -20.89 3.06 -16.62
N LYS A 78 -20.03 3.25 -17.62
CA LYS A 78 -19.21 4.45 -17.82
C LYS A 78 -20.10 5.61 -18.26
N GLU A 79 -21.12 5.94 -17.46
CA GLU A 79 -21.96 7.09 -17.75
C GLU A 79 -21.15 8.38 -17.53
N PRO A 80 -21.22 9.35 -18.46
CA PRO A 80 -20.74 10.69 -18.19
C PRO A 80 -21.56 11.22 -17.01
N LYS A 81 -20.93 11.42 -15.86
CA LYS A 81 -21.60 12.03 -14.71
C LYS A 81 -22.10 13.42 -15.14
N MET A 82 -23.39 13.53 -15.41
CA MET A 82 -24.09 14.82 -15.44
C MET A 82 -23.91 15.49 -14.08
N ARG A 83 -23.81 16.83 -14.10
CA ARG A 83 -23.58 17.70 -12.94
C ARG A 83 -24.23 17.10 -11.68
N PRO A 84 -23.48 16.74 -10.62
CA PRO A 84 -24.12 16.35 -9.39
C PRO A 84 -24.89 17.56 -8.87
N GLY A 85 -26.22 17.45 -8.78
CA GLY A 85 -26.99 18.34 -7.92
C GLY A 85 -26.32 18.38 -6.55
N ARG A 86 -26.22 19.57 -5.94
CA ARG A 86 -25.62 19.76 -4.61
C ARG A 86 -26.25 18.77 -3.63
N SER A 87 -25.52 17.70 -3.33
CA SER A 87 -25.83 16.77 -2.25
C SER A 87 -24.83 17.03 -1.13
N SER A 88 -25.23 16.83 0.13
CA SER A 88 -24.36 17.07 1.28
C SER A 88 -23.04 16.24 1.22
N ILE A 89 -23.06 15.09 0.53
CA ILE A 89 -21.89 14.22 0.33
C ILE A 89 -20.90 14.82 -0.68
N THR A 90 -21.38 15.58 -1.68
CA THR A 90 -20.52 16.25 -2.67
C THR A 90 -19.76 17.43 -2.06
N ALA A 91 -20.30 18.06 -1.00
CA ALA A 91 -19.61 19.10 -0.24
C ALA A 91 -18.48 18.54 0.65
N LEU A 92 -18.55 17.28 1.08
CA LEU A 92 -17.50 16.65 1.88
C LEU A 92 -16.34 16.11 1.02
N SER A 93 -16.57 15.91 -0.28
CA SER A 93 -15.57 15.48 -1.26
C SER A 93 -14.84 16.65 -1.95
N SER A 94 -15.29 17.89 -1.75
CA SER A 94 -14.54 19.07 -2.17
C SER A 94 -13.26 19.25 -1.33
N PRO A 95 -12.19 19.81 -1.92
CA PRO A 95 -10.97 20.12 -1.17
C PRO A 95 -11.26 21.12 -0.06
N LEU A 96 -10.94 20.74 1.18
CA LEU A 96 -11.18 21.55 2.39
C LEU A 96 -9.89 22.18 2.91
N ILE A 97 -8.76 21.48 2.78
CA ILE A 97 -7.44 21.99 3.16
C ILE A 97 -6.54 21.95 1.95
N ILE A 98 -5.94 23.10 1.64
CA ILE A 98 -4.86 23.25 0.64
C ILE A 98 -3.64 23.71 1.41
N ASN A 99 -2.67 22.82 1.61
CA ASN A 99 -1.43 23.12 2.31
C ASN A 99 -0.24 22.65 1.46
N SER A 100 0.82 23.45 1.39
CA SER A 100 2.05 23.12 0.65
C SER A 100 2.71 21.81 1.11
N TYR A 101 2.56 21.45 2.39
CA TYR A 101 3.11 20.23 2.97
C TYR A 101 2.13 19.06 2.95
N LEU A 102 0.85 19.31 3.26
CA LEU A 102 -0.15 18.25 3.35
C LEU A 102 -0.85 17.98 2.01
N GLY A 103 -0.65 18.81 0.99
CA GLY A 103 -1.35 18.74 -0.29
C GLY A 103 -2.81 19.15 -0.18
N ILE A 104 -3.61 18.71 -1.15
CA ILE A 104 -5.05 18.89 -1.17
C ILE A 104 -5.68 17.73 -0.39
N LEU A 105 -6.48 18.05 0.64
CA LEU A 105 -7.22 17.09 1.46
C LEU A 105 -8.72 17.41 1.37
N SER A 106 -9.51 16.41 1.06
CA SER A 106 -10.98 16.49 1.16
C SER A 106 -11.45 16.19 2.58
N GLY A 107 -12.68 16.59 2.90
CA GLY A 107 -13.28 16.37 4.23
C GLY A 107 -13.42 14.88 4.57
N ILE A 108 -13.69 14.05 3.55
CA ILE A 108 -13.74 12.58 3.70
C ILE A 108 -12.39 12.02 4.13
N GLU A 109 -11.28 12.52 3.57
CA GLU A 109 -9.93 12.05 3.89
C GLU A 109 -9.52 12.47 5.31
N ILE A 110 -9.92 13.67 5.75
CA ILE A 110 -9.73 14.16 7.12
C ILE A 110 -10.53 13.30 8.11
N LEU A 111 -11.79 12.99 7.78
CA LEU A 111 -12.64 12.14 8.60
C LEU A 111 -12.04 10.73 8.70
N ALA A 112 -11.65 10.12 7.59
CA ALA A 112 -11.05 8.80 7.56
C ALA A 112 -9.75 8.74 8.37
N SER A 113 -8.89 9.75 8.23
CA SER A 113 -7.63 9.85 8.99
C SER A 113 -7.90 10.01 10.49
N SER A 114 -8.86 10.86 10.86
CA SER A 114 -9.28 11.06 12.25
C SER A 114 -9.84 9.77 12.87
N LEU A 115 -10.71 9.07 12.15
CA LEU A 115 -11.26 7.79 12.59
C LEU A 115 -10.17 6.73 12.77
N PHE A 116 -9.16 6.70 11.90
CA PHE A 116 -8.04 5.78 12.05
C PHE A 116 -7.17 6.11 13.27
N ILE A 117 -6.90 7.38 13.55
CA ILE A 117 -6.19 7.81 14.76
C ILE A 117 -6.99 7.44 16.02
N ILE A 118 -8.31 7.68 16.02
CA ILE A 118 -9.20 7.28 17.12
C ILE A 118 -9.16 5.76 17.31
N PHE A 119 -9.18 4.99 16.22
CA PHE A 119 -9.07 3.53 16.28
C PHE A 119 -7.75 3.06 16.92
N LEU A 120 -6.62 3.67 16.56
CA LEU A 120 -5.33 3.36 17.18
C LEU A 120 -5.31 3.72 18.67
N ALA A 121 -5.83 4.89 19.03
CA ALA A 121 -5.94 5.33 20.42
C ALA A 121 -6.85 4.42 21.25
N TRP A 122 -8.01 4.04 20.70
CA TRP A 122 -8.94 3.08 21.31
C TRP A 122 -8.27 1.73 21.54
N THR A 123 -7.59 1.20 20.52
CA THR A 123 -6.89 -0.08 20.59
C THR A 123 -5.81 -0.07 21.66
N PHE A 124 -5.05 1.02 21.76
CA PHE A 124 -4.03 1.20 22.77
C PHE A 124 -4.63 1.28 24.18
N TYR A 125 -5.62 2.15 24.37
CA TYR A 125 -6.30 2.37 25.64
C TYR A 125 -6.95 1.10 26.17
N ALA A 126 -7.78 0.43 25.37
CA ALA A 126 -8.51 -0.76 25.78
C ALA A 126 -7.55 -1.88 26.24
N ARG A 127 -6.44 -2.08 25.53
CA ARG A 127 -5.45 -3.12 25.88
C ARG A 127 -4.64 -2.77 27.11
N ILE A 128 -4.15 -1.54 27.23
CA ILE A 128 -3.37 -1.11 28.39
C ILE A 128 -4.22 -1.10 29.65
N SER A 129 -5.45 -0.59 29.56
CA SER A 129 -6.40 -0.57 30.67
C SER A 129 -6.64 -1.98 31.21
N ASN A 130 -6.79 -2.96 30.31
CA ASN A 130 -6.92 -4.37 30.69
C ASN A 130 -5.62 -4.95 31.29
N ASP A 131 -4.44 -4.67 30.72
CA ASP A 131 -3.15 -5.14 31.24
C ASP A 131 -2.84 -4.63 32.64
N PHE A 132 -3.22 -3.37 32.92
CA PHE A 132 -2.97 -2.73 34.21
C PHE A 132 -3.97 -3.18 35.27
N ARG A 133 -5.18 -3.58 34.90
CA ARG A 133 -6.14 -4.24 35.82
C ARG A 133 -5.69 -5.64 36.18
N LYS A 134 -5.18 -6.40 35.21
CA LYS A 134 -4.77 -7.81 35.37
C LYS A 134 -3.29 -7.98 35.68
N MET A 135 -2.68 -7.01 36.39
CA MET A 135 -1.26 -7.07 36.74
C MET A 135 -0.93 -8.41 37.41
N THR A 136 -0.35 -9.31 36.63
CA THR A 136 0.15 -10.59 37.09
C THR A 136 1.67 -10.45 37.10
N PRO A 137 2.35 -10.76 38.22
CA PRO A 137 3.80 -10.79 38.24
C PRO A 137 4.28 -11.76 37.16
N ASP A 138 5.08 -11.28 36.21
CA ASP A 138 5.69 -12.14 35.21
C ASP A 138 6.63 -13.12 35.95
N LYS A 139 6.38 -14.43 35.80
CA LYS A 139 7.16 -15.46 36.48
C LYS A 139 8.62 -15.52 35.98
N SER A 140 8.89 -15.04 34.76
CA SER A 140 10.20 -15.14 34.10
C SER A 140 11.11 -13.93 34.34
N PHE A 141 10.51 -12.74 34.40
CA PHE A 141 11.16 -11.48 34.74
C PHE A 141 10.46 -10.95 35.98
N LYS A 142 11.08 -11.07 37.16
CA LYS A 142 10.62 -10.39 38.38
C LYS A 142 10.70 -8.86 38.17
N LEU A 143 9.70 -8.29 37.50
CA LEU A 143 9.60 -6.87 37.13
C LEU A 143 8.99 -6.10 38.29
N THR A 144 9.54 -4.92 38.57
CA THR A 144 8.85 -3.96 39.44
C THR A 144 7.57 -3.47 38.74
N PRO A 145 6.59 -2.90 39.47
CA PRO A 145 5.34 -2.46 38.87
C PRO A 145 5.51 -1.47 37.70
N TRP A 146 6.46 -0.54 37.80
CA TRP A 146 6.72 0.41 36.71
C TRP A 146 7.40 -0.25 35.50
N GLN A 147 8.32 -1.21 35.72
CA GLN A 147 8.97 -1.97 34.65
C GLN A 147 7.96 -2.82 33.89
N TYR A 148 7.02 -3.46 34.61
CA TYR A 148 5.91 -4.18 34.00
C TYR A 148 5.04 -3.25 33.15
N LYS A 149 4.64 -2.08 33.67
CA LYS A 149 3.85 -1.09 32.92
C LYS A 149 4.54 -0.69 31.62
N MET A 150 5.83 -0.35 31.68
CA MET A 150 6.63 0.02 30.50
C MET A 150 6.74 -1.13 29.49
N SER A 151 7.00 -2.36 29.95
CA SER A 151 7.07 -3.53 29.06
C SER A 151 5.74 -3.79 28.34
N ARG A 152 4.60 -3.64 29.04
CA ARG A 152 3.27 -3.78 28.44
C ARG A 152 3.00 -2.66 27.43
N MET A 153 3.32 -1.41 27.77
CA MET A 153 3.22 -0.28 26.83
C MET A 153 4.01 -0.54 25.55
N ALA A 154 5.29 -0.94 25.66
CA ALA A 154 6.13 -1.29 24.52
C ALA A 154 5.52 -2.42 23.68
N THR A 155 5.01 -3.47 24.32
CA THR A 155 4.31 -4.57 23.62
C THR A 155 3.05 -4.08 22.90
N ARG A 156 2.31 -3.11 23.46
CA ARG A 156 1.11 -2.55 22.83
C ARG A 156 1.44 -1.65 21.65
N CYS A 157 2.56 -0.93 21.67
CA CYS A 157 3.06 -0.23 20.48
C CYS A 157 3.32 -1.22 19.31
N GLY A 158 3.83 -2.42 19.58
CA GLY A 158 4.00 -3.45 18.53
C GLY A 158 2.69 -3.84 17.84
N LEU A 159 1.58 -3.89 18.60
CA LEU A 159 0.26 -4.18 18.03
C LEU A 159 -0.33 -2.99 17.23
N LEU A 160 0.05 -1.76 17.57
CA LEU A 160 -0.31 -0.59 16.74
C LEU A 160 0.47 -0.62 15.42
N ALA A 161 1.75 -0.98 15.47
CA ALA A 161 2.55 -1.18 14.26
C ALA A 161 1.94 -2.28 13.35
N GLU A 162 1.50 -3.40 13.93
CA GLU A 162 0.78 -4.46 13.21
C GLU A 162 -0.49 -3.97 12.53
N ALA A 163 -1.30 -3.14 13.22
CA ALA A 163 -2.51 -2.56 12.63
C ALA A 163 -2.18 -1.65 11.43
N CYS A 164 -1.11 -0.86 11.51
CA CYS A 164 -0.63 -0.07 10.37
C CYS A 164 -0.12 -0.96 9.23
N LEU A 165 0.64 -2.01 9.54
CA LEU A 165 1.18 -2.97 8.57
C LEU A 165 0.08 -3.73 7.82
N ALA A 166 -1.01 -4.12 8.50
CA ALA A 166 -2.15 -4.80 7.91
C ALA A 166 -2.81 -4.01 6.77
N LEU A 167 -2.76 -2.67 6.84
CA LEU A 167 -3.30 -1.78 5.82
C LEU A 167 -2.23 -1.24 4.85
N LEU A 168 -0.94 -1.40 5.17
CA LEU A 168 0.17 -0.71 4.49
C LEU A 168 0.26 -0.98 2.98
N LEU A 169 -0.05 -2.21 2.56
CA LEU A 169 0.09 -2.64 1.16
C LEU A 169 -1.16 -2.39 0.31
N LEU A 170 -2.32 -2.15 0.92
CA LEU A 170 -3.58 -1.93 0.21
C LEU A 170 -3.57 -0.65 -0.67
N PRO A 171 -2.99 0.49 -0.23
CA PRO A 171 -2.97 1.70 -1.04
C PRO A 171 -2.05 1.63 -2.26
N ILE A 172 -1.12 0.66 -2.31
CA ILE A 172 -0.18 0.52 -3.44
C ILE A 172 -0.60 -0.55 -4.45
N LEU A 173 -1.77 -1.16 -4.28
CA LEU A 173 -2.41 -2.02 -5.29
C LEU A 173 -2.84 -1.13 -6.48
N ARG A 174 -2.16 -1.26 -7.63
CA ARG A 174 -2.45 -0.46 -8.84
C ARG A 174 -3.58 -1.09 -9.63
N GLY A 175 -3.48 -2.38 -9.95
CA GLY A 175 -4.47 -3.13 -10.73
C GLY A 175 -5.72 -3.48 -9.94
N MET A 176 -5.54 -3.99 -8.71
CA MET A 176 -6.61 -4.43 -7.80
C MET A 176 -6.98 -3.36 -6.76
N SER A 177 -6.95 -2.09 -7.16
CA SER A 177 -7.05 -0.99 -6.20
C SER A 177 -8.43 -0.92 -5.54
N ILE A 178 -8.53 -1.39 -4.29
CA ILE A 178 -9.69 -1.17 -3.41
C ILE A 178 -10.00 0.33 -3.30
N PHE A 179 -8.97 1.18 -3.39
CA PHE A 179 -9.11 2.63 -3.35
C PHE A 179 -9.89 3.20 -4.55
N ARG A 180 -9.89 2.53 -5.71
CA ARG A 180 -10.78 2.90 -6.82
C ARG A 180 -12.27 2.75 -6.47
N LEU A 181 -12.64 1.82 -5.58
CA LEU A 181 -14.01 1.68 -5.08
C LEU A 181 -14.43 2.89 -4.24
N LEU A 182 -13.48 3.44 -3.50
CA LEU A 182 -13.65 4.63 -2.68
C LEU A 182 -13.58 5.93 -3.50
N GLY A 183 -13.32 5.84 -4.81
CA GLY A 183 -13.14 7.00 -5.68
C GLY A 183 -11.82 7.75 -5.48
N ILE A 184 -10.85 7.13 -4.82
CA ILE A 184 -9.53 7.70 -4.57
C ILE A 184 -8.59 7.29 -5.71
N GLN A 185 -7.91 8.27 -6.32
CA GLN A 185 -6.91 8.02 -7.36
C GLN A 185 -5.65 7.37 -6.79
N PHE A 186 -4.91 6.64 -7.63
CA PHE A 186 -3.72 5.91 -7.20
C PHE A 186 -2.62 6.84 -6.67
N GLU A 187 -2.42 8.00 -7.29
CA GLU A 187 -1.44 8.99 -6.87
C GLU A 187 -1.74 9.51 -5.46
N ALA A 188 -3.02 9.70 -5.16
CA ALA A 188 -3.48 10.05 -3.82
C ALA A 188 -3.32 8.88 -2.85
N SER A 189 -3.55 7.63 -3.28
CA SER A 189 -3.45 6.47 -2.40
C SER A 189 -2.03 6.20 -1.90
N VAL A 190 -1.01 6.53 -2.68
CA VAL A 190 0.41 6.45 -2.26
C VAL A 190 0.68 7.31 -1.00
N ARG A 191 -0.06 8.40 -0.79
CA ARG A 191 0.08 9.22 0.45
C ARG A 191 -0.32 8.43 1.69
N TYR A 192 -1.36 7.59 1.61
CA TYR A 192 -1.76 6.72 2.72
C TYR A 192 -0.72 5.65 3.01
N HIS A 193 -0.08 5.08 1.98
CA HIS A 193 1.04 4.15 2.17
C HIS A 193 2.19 4.82 2.93
N ILE A 194 2.56 6.04 2.57
CA ILE A 194 3.62 6.79 3.28
C ILE A 194 3.24 7.06 4.74
N CYS A 195 2.00 7.47 4.99
CA CYS A 195 1.48 7.74 6.34
C CYS A 195 1.48 6.47 7.20
N LEU A 196 0.90 5.38 6.69
CA LEU A 196 0.83 4.08 7.36
C LEU A 196 2.24 3.52 7.62
N GLY A 197 3.16 3.62 6.66
CA GLY A 197 4.53 3.14 6.80
C GLY A 197 5.30 3.92 7.87
N THR A 198 5.11 5.24 7.91
CA THR A 198 5.72 6.10 8.93
C THR A 198 5.16 5.80 10.32
N ALA A 199 3.85 5.66 10.45
CA ALA A 199 3.20 5.29 11.71
C ALA A 199 3.65 3.89 12.19
N MET A 200 3.71 2.92 11.27
CA MET A 200 4.19 1.57 11.56
C MET A 200 5.61 1.59 12.14
N ILE A 201 6.56 2.27 11.48
CA ILE A 201 7.95 2.33 11.94
C ILE A 201 8.09 3.11 13.24
N PHE A 202 7.32 4.18 13.44
CA PHE A 202 7.28 4.90 14.71
C PHE A 202 6.87 3.97 15.87
N PHE A 203 5.74 3.27 15.74
CA PHE A 203 5.27 2.35 16.78
C PHE A 203 6.17 1.13 16.95
N ALA A 204 6.73 0.59 15.86
CA ALA A 204 7.70 -0.51 15.91
C ALA A 204 9.00 -0.09 16.63
N THR A 205 9.45 1.15 16.44
CA THR A 205 10.61 1.70 17.14
C THR A 205 10.34 1.86 18.63
N LEU A 206 9.17 2.40 19.01
CA LEU A 206 8.76 2.46 20.42
C LEU A 206 8.66 1.06 21.06
N HIS A 207 8.17 0.08 20.30
CA HIS A 207 8.14 -1.31 20.72
C HIS A 207 9.54 -1.90 20.95
N GLY A 208 10.44 -1.78 19.97
CA GLY A 208 11.79 -2.32 20.04
C GLY A 208 12.63 -1.63 21.12
N THR A 209 12.65 -0.29 21.14
CA THR A 209 13.39 0.49 22.14
C THR A 209 12.89 0.25 23.56
N GLY A 210 11.57 0.20 23.78
CA GLY A 210 11.00 -0.13 25.09
C GLY A 210 11.34 -1.54 25.56
N THR A 211 11.43 -2.50 24.64
CA THR A 211 11.84 -3.88 24.95
C THR A 211 13.32 -3.95 25.30
N LEU A 212 14.20 -3.35 24.49
CA LEU A 212 15.65 -3.26 24.75
C LEU A 212 15.95 -2.55 26.08
N PHE A 213 15.20 -1.48 26.40
CA PHE A 213 15.34 -0.76 27.66
C PHE A 213 15.06 -1.66 28.88
N ILE A 214 14.01 -2.46 28.83
CA ILE A 214 13.67 -3.42 29.91
C ILE A 214 14.74 -4.50 30.03
N TRP A 215 15.24 -5.03 28.91
CA TRP A 215 16.35 -5.99 28.93
C TRP A 215 17.63 -5.37 29.50
N GLY A 216 17.90 -4.10 29.21
CA GLY A 216 19.04 -3.34 29.74
C GLY A 216 19.01 -3.21 31.25
N ILE A 217 17.88 -2.78 31.81
CA ILE A 217 17.69 -2.69 33.26
C ILE A 217 17.80 -4.05 33.95
N LYS A 218 17.45 -5.13 33.24
CA LYS A 218 17.57 -6.50 33.77
C LYS A 218 18.93 -7.13 33.49
N HIS A 219 19.86 -6.41 32.86
CA HIS A 219 21.18 -6.89 32.46
C HIS A 219 21.13 -8.17 31.61
N ARG A 220 20.10 -8.33 30.77
CA ARG A 220 19.89 -9.51 29.91
C ARG A 220 19.92 -9.20 28.41
N ILE A 221 20.42 -8.03 28.02
CA ILE A 221 20.49 -7.64 26.60
C ILE A 221 21.20 -8.72 25.78
N GLN A 222 22.41 -9.11 26.19
CA GLN A 222 23.20 -10.11 25.44
C GLN A 222 22.48 -11.46 25.35
N ASP A 223 21.82 -11.88 26.42
CA ASP A 223 21.13 -13.17 26.44
C ASP A 223 19.88 -13.16 25.56
N GLU A 224 19.10 -12.07 25.55
CA GLU A 224 17.80 -11.99 24.88
C GLU A 224 17.89 -11.60 23.41
N MET A 225 18.79 -10.68 23.02
CA MET A 225 18.89 -10.16 21.64
C MET A 225 19.11 -11.27 20.61
N TRP A 226 19.98 -12.23 20.93
CA TRP A 226 20.36 -13.31 20.01
C TRP A 226 19.45 -14.52 20.08
N LYS A 227 18.35 -14.48 20.84
CA LYS A 227 17.48 -15.65 20.98
C LYS A 227 16.72 -15.94 19.70
N TRP A 228 16.88 -17.19 19.27
CA TRP A 228 16.00 -17.85 18.33
C TRP A 228 15.10 -18.85 19.07
N GLN A 229 13.97 -18.37 19.60
CA GLN A 229 13.05 -19.20 20.36
C GLN A 229 12.41 -20.30 19.50
N LYS A 230 12.32 -21.51 20.04
CA LYS A 230 11.60 -22.63 19.41
C LYS A 230 10.08 -22.47 19.44
N THR A 231 9.57 -21.73 20.41
CA THR A 231 8.15 -21.49 20.62
C THR A 231 7.89 -20.02 20.93
N GLY A 232 6.80 -19.48 20.39
CA GLY A 232 6.44 -18.07 20.56
C GLY A 232 7.21 -17.13 19.63
N ARG A 233 7.47 -15.91 20.10
CA ARG A 233 8.04 -14.83 19.30
C ARG A 233 9.56 -14.95 19.25
N ILE A 234 10.12 -14.87 18.05
CA ILE A 234 11.56 -14.91 17.83
C ILE A 234 12.12 -13.49 17.99
N TYR A 235 13.00 -13.28 18.98
CA TYR A 235 13.53 -11.94 19.31
C TYR A 235 14.50 -11.43 18.26
N LEU A 236 15.48 -12.25 17.87
CA LEU A 236 16.44 -11.90 16.82
C LEU A 236 15.74 -11.52 15.50
N ALA A 237 14.67 -12.24 15.14
CA ALA A 237 13.87 -11.91 13.96
C ALA A 237 13.18 -10.55 14.07
N GLY A 238 12.71 -10.17 15.27
CA GLY A 238 12.11 -8.86 15.51
C GLY A 238 13.10 -7.72 15.33
N GLU A 239 14.35 -7.92 15.78
CA GLU A 239 15.43 -6.95 15.59
C GLU A 239 15.81 -6.78 14.12
N ILE A 240 15.97 -7.91 13.39
CA ILE A 240 16.25 -7.87 11.95
C ILE A 240 15.12 -7.18 11.20
N ALA A 241 13.86 -7.46 11.54
CA ALA A 241 12.70 -6.79 10.96
C ALA A 241 12.73 -5.27 11.26
N LEU A 242 13.01 -4.86 12.50
CA LEU A 242 13.07 -3.45 12.88
C LEU A 242 14.18 -2.70 12.13
N ILE A 243 15.40 -3.25 12.11
CA ILE A 243 16.56 -2.64 11.42
C ILE A 243 16.26 -2.52 9.92
N THR A 244 15.75 -3.59 9.30
CA THR A 244 15.37 -3.59 7.89
C THR A 244 14.29 -2.54 7.60
N GLY A 245 13.26 -2.47 8.45
CA GLY A 245 12.20 -1.47 8.35
C GLY A 245 12.71 -0.03 8.48
N LEU A 246 13.66 0.23 9.39
CA LEU A 246 14.29 1.53 9.55
C LEU A 246 15.11 1.92 8.32
N VAL A 247 15.89 1.00 7.74
CA VAL A 247 16.65 1.25 6.49
C VAL A 247 15.70 1.61 5.34
N ILE A 248 14.62 0.85 5.17
CA ILE A 248 13.57 1.14 4.17
C ILE A 248 12.98 2.53 4.40
N TRP A 249 12.64 2.87 5.64
CA TRP A 249 12.00 4.14 5.97
C TRP A 249 12.91 5.35 5.80
N ILE A 250 14.15 5.29 6.29
CA ILE A 250 15.15 6.36 6.13
C ILE A 250 15.36 6.66 4.66
N THR A 251 15.59 5.63 3.84
CA THR A 251 15.80 5.81 2.39
C THR A 251 14.55 6.29 1.66
N ALA A 252 13.35 6.01 2.20
CA ALA A 252 12.09 6.51 1.66
C ALA A 252 11.74 7.96 2.03
N LEU A 253 12.49 8.61 2.93
CA LEU A 253 12.26 10.01 3.30
C LEU A 253 12.36 10.93 2.07
N PRO A 254 11.46 11.93 1.92
CA PRO A 254 11.45 12.84 0.77
C PRO A 254 12.81 13.50 0.49
N GLN A 255 13.55 13.85 1.54
CA GLN A 255 14.86 14.49 1.48
C GLN A 255 15.93 13.59 0.85
N ILE A 256 15.83 12.28 1.07
CA ILE A 256 16.76 11.28 0.57
C ILE A 256 16.31 10.79 -0.82
N ARG A 257 15.08 10.31 -0.97
CA ARG A 257 14.61 9.72 -2.24
C ARG A 257 14.62 10.69 -3.42
N ARG A 258 14.45 12.00 -3.18
CA ARG A 258 14.50 13.03 -4.24
C ARG A 258 15.90 13.22 -4.82
N LYS A 259 16.93 12.96 -4.02
CA LYS A 259 18.35 13.11 -4.41
C LYS A 259 18.97 11.75 -4.80
N TRP A 260 18.58 10.68 -4.12
CA TRP A 260 19.15 9.33 -4.21
C TRP A 260 18.05 8.31 -4.58
N PHE A 261 17.39 8.52 -5.72
CA PHE A 261 16.24 7.69 -6.13
C PHE A 261 16.60 6.21 -6.29
N GLN A 262 17.79 5.90 -6.82
CA GLN A 262 18.22 4.51 -7.02
C GLN A 262 18.40 3.79 -5.68
N THR A 263 19.07 4.43 -4.72
CA THR A 263 19.23 3.88 -3.37
C THR A 263 17.86 3.59 -2.76
N PHE A 264 16.95 4.57 -2.77
CA PHE A 264 15.56 4.37 -2.35
C PHE A 264 14.92 3.18 -3.06
N TYR A 265 15.01 3.10 -4.38
CA TYR A 265 14.36 2.07 -5.18
C TYR A 265 14.81 0.67 -4.77
N TYR A 266 16.12 0.44 -4.66
CA TYR A 266 16.67 -0.87 -4.32
C TYR A 266 16.46 -1.22 -2.84
N THR A 267 16.67 -0.29 -1.91
CA THR A 267 16.46 -0.57 -0.48
C THR A 267 14.99 -0.80 -0.16
N HIS A 268 14.05 -0.19 -0.89
CA HIS A 268 12.64 -0.44 -0.65
C HIS A 268 12.25 -1.91 -0.91
N HIS A 269 12.94 -2.61 -1.81
CA HIS A 269 12.71 -4.05 -2.07
C HIS A 269 13.05 -4.95 -0.88
N LEU A 270 13.79 -4.44 0.12
CA LEU A 270 14.01 -5.13 1.39
C LEU A 270 12.69 -5.36 2.17
N TYR A 271 11.54 -4.86 1.70
CA TYR A 271 10.23 -5.24 2.24
C TYR A 271 10.04 -6.75 2.29
N ILE A 272 10.66 -7.51 1.36
CA ILE A 272 10.60 -8.99 1.36
C ILE A 272 11.27 -9.53 2.62
N VAL A 273 12.49 -9.04 2.91
CA VAL A 273 13.25 -9.40 4.11
C VAL A 273 12.46 -9.00 5.37
N PHE A 274 11.94 -7.78 5.40
CA PHE A 274 11.09 -7.30 6.48
C PHE A 274 9.89 -8.22 6.75
N LEU A 275 9.14 -8.61 5.71
CA LEU A 275 7.94 -9.45 5.86
C LEU A 275 8.28 -10.87 6.34
N VAL A 276 9.38 -11.46 5.86
CA VAL A 276 9.84 -12.79 6.30
C VAL A 276 10.24 -12.77 7.77
N PHE A 277 11.04 -11.78 8.18
CA PHE A 277 11.45 -11.67 9.59
C PHE A 277 10.31 -11.22 10.51
N PHE A 278 9.35 -10.43 10.01
CA PHE A 278 8.10 -10.16 10.72
C PHE A 278 7.27 -11.43 10.94
N LEU A 279 7.17 -12.32 9.96
CA LEU A 279 6.50 -13.62 10.11
C LEU A 279 7.15 -14.44 11.23
N PHE A 280 8.48 -14.54 11.25
CA PHE A 280 9.20 -15.25 12.32
C PHE A 280 9.04 -14.59 13.70
N HIS A 281 9.06 -13.26 13.75
CA HIS A 281 8.90 -12.53 14.99
C HIS A 281 7.48 -12.60 15.56
N GLY A 282 6.48 -12.29 14.71
CA GLY A 282 5.07 -12.22 15.07
C GLY A 282 4.42 -13.59 15.19
N GLY A 283 4.87 -14.58 14.42
CA GLY A 283 4.22 -15.89 14.31
C GLY A 283 2.95 -15.84 13.46
N ASP A 284 2.34 -17.01 13.30
CA ASP A 284 1.16 -17.25 12.47
C ASP A 284 -0.04 -16.35 12.82
N ARG A 285 -0.40 -16.27 14.11
CA ARG A 285 -1.55 -15.50 14.60
C ARG A 285 -1.49 -14.02 14.21
N HIS A 286 -0.31 -13.42 14.31
CA HIS A 286 -0.10 -12.01 13.96
C HIS A 286 0.03 -11.85 12.44
N PHE A 287 0.64 -12.82 11.76
CA PHE A 287 0.80 -12.77 10.31
C PHE A 287 -0.53 -12.85 9.56
N TYR A 288 -1.53 -13.60 10.05
CA TYR A 288 -2.85 -13.69 9.39
C TYR A 288 -3.58 -12.35 9.25
N MET A 289 -3.29 -11.38 10.12
CA MET A 289 -3.90 -10.04 10.02
C MET A 289 -3.27 -9.20 8.92
N VAL A 290 -2.00 -9.45 8.62
CA VAL A 290 -1.23 -8.77 7.57
C VAL A 290 -1.34 -9.51 6.23
N PHE A 291 -1.56 -10.82 6.28
CA PHE A 291 -1.64 -11.72 5.14
C PHE A 291 -2.54 -11.24 3.99
N PRO A 292 -3.80 -10.76 4.19
CA PRO A 292 -4.63 -10.33 3.06
C PRO A 292 -3.97 -9.20 2.24
N GLY A 293 -3.33 -8.24 2.91
CA GLY A 293 -2.60 -7.17 2.23
C GLY A 293 -1.40 -7.69 1.44
N VAL A 294 -0.65 -8.63 2.02
CA VAL A 294 0.50 -9.28 1.37
C VAL A 294 0.06 -10.11 0.17
N PHE A 295 -0.99 -10.91 0.32
CA PHE A 295 -1.55 -11.76 -0.73
C PHE A 295 -2.04 -10.94 -1.91
N LEU A 296 -2.86 -9.92 -1.66
CA LEU A 296 -3.35 -9.03 -2.71
C LEU A 296 -2.22 -8.29 -3.40
N PHE A 297 -1.20 -7.85 -2.66
CA PHE A 297 -0.02 -7.21 -3.24
C PHE A 297 0.79 -8.17 -4.12
N ALA A 298 1.01 -9.41 -3.67
CA ALA A 298 1.70 -10.42 -4.45
C ALA A 298 0.94 -10.77 -5.74
N LEU A 299 -0.38 -10.95 -5.66
CA LEU A 299 -1.25 -11.22 -6.80
C LEU A 299 -1.24 -10.04 -7.80
N ASP A 300 -1.43 -8.82 -7.30
CA ASP A 300 -1.40 -7.61 -8.11
C ASP A 300 -0.03 -7.40 -8.77
N LYS A 301 1.08 -7.68 -8.06
CA LYS A 301 2.43 -7.65 -8.63
C LYS A 301 2.61 -8.71 -9.71
N LEU A 302 2.11 -9.93 -9.51
CA LEU A 302 2.16 -11.01 -10.51
C LEU A 302 1.40 -10.63 -11.78
N LEU A 303 0.19 -10.09 -11.64
CA LEU A 303 -0.63 -9.63 -12.77
C LEU A 303 0.09 -8.55 -13.59
N ARG A 304 0.74 -7.58 -12.94
CA ARG A 304 1.53 -6.54 -13.62
C ARG A 304 2.75 -7.12 -14.35
N ILE A 305 3.44 -8.08 -13.73
CA ILE A 305 4.56 -8.78 -14.38
C ILE A 305 4.08 -9.49 -15.64
N ILE A 306 2.91 -10.16 -15.59
CA ILE A 306 2.32 -10.84 -16.75
C ILE A 306 1.91 -9.82 -17.83
N GLN A 307 1.23 -8.74 -17.44
CA GLN A 307 0.76 -7.69 -18.35
C GLN A 307 1.92 -7.00 -19.09
N SER A 308 3.05 -6.84 -18.43
CA SER A 308 4.21 -6.11 -18.94
C SER A 308 5.25 -6.99 -19.66
N ARG A 309 4.97 -8.28 -19.88
CA ARG A 309 5.89 -9.19 -20.60
C ARG A 309 6.11 -8.89 -22.08
N PRO A 310 5.12 -8.47 -22.89
CA PRO A 310 5.40 -8.21 -24.30
C PRO A 310 6.28 -6.97 -24.40
N GLU A 311 7.57 -7.19 -24.68
CA GLU A 311 8.46 -6.10 -25.07
C GLU A 311 8.02 -5.61 -26.45
N THR A 312 7.80 -4.30 -26.53
CA THR A 312 7.40 -3.62 -27.77
C THR A 312 8.48 -2.61 -28.14
N CYS A 313 8.31 -1.91 -29.27
CA CYS A 313 9.27 -0.90 -29.73
C CYS A 313 8.71 0.51 -29.52
N ILE A 314 9.59 1.48 -29.28
CA ILE A 314 9.25 2.91 -29.44
C ILE A 314 8.84 3.14 -30.90
N LEU A 315 7.66 3.73 -31.13
CA LEU A 315 7.14 3.99 -32.48
C LEU A 315 7.79 5.23 -33.09
N SER A 316 7.91 6.29 -32.30
CA SER A 316 8.60 7.52 -32.69
C SER A 316 9.08 8.30 -31.47
N ALA A 317 10.14 9.08 -31.66
CA ALA A 317 10.68 9.98 -30.67
C ALA A 317 10.88 11.37 -31.28
N ARG A 318 10.49 12.42 -30.55
CA ARG A 318 10.72 13.82 -30.92
C ARG A 318 11.49 14.50 -29.80
N VAL A 319 12.63 15.09 -30.13
CA VAL A 319 13.47 15.81 -29.17
C VAL A 319 13.15 17.30 -29.21
N PHE A 320 12.96 17.92 -28.04
CA PHE A 320 12.75 19.36 -27.88
C PHE A 320 14.03 20.08 -27.42
N PRO A 321 14.20 21.37 -27.78
CA PRO A 321 15.33 22.19 -27.32
C PRO A 321 15.45 22.30 -25.79
N SER A 322 14.34 22.16 -25.06
CA SER A 322 14.26 22.25 -23.60
C SER A 322 14.75 21.00 -22.85
N LYS A 323 15.56 20.14 -23.50
CA LYS A 323 15.97 18.82 -22.97
C LYS A 323 14.76 17.99 -22.54
N ALA A 324 13.75 17.93 -23.41
CA ALA A 324 12.59 17.08 -23.26
C ALA A 324 12.43 16.19 -24.49
N ILE A 325 11.80 15.03 -24.31
CA ILE A 325 11.55 14.06 -25.36
C ILE A 325 10.07 13.70 -25.33
N GLU A 326 9.40 13.82 -26.47
CA GLU A 326 8.10 13.20 -26.71
C GLU A 326 8.30 11.82 -27.31
N LEU A 327 7.71 10.80 -26.67
CA LEU A 327 7.71 9.43 -27.16
C LEU A 327 6.30 9.03 -27.56
N THR A 328 6.20 8.37 -28.70
CA THR A 328 4.99 7.66 -29.13
C THR A 328 5.21 6.16 -28.95
N LEU A 329 4.34 5.54 -28.18
CA LEU A 329 4.43 4.15 -27.74
C LEU A 329 3.20 3.37 -28.25
N PRO A 330 3.30 2.06 -28.50
CA PRO A 330 2.15 1.26 -28.90
C PRO A 330 1.15 1.10 -27.76
N ASN A 331 -0.13 1.00 -28.10
CA ASN A 331 -1.23 0.77 -27.17
C ASN A 331 -2.16 -0.34 -27.68
N ASP A 332 -2.68 -1.15 -26.76
CA ASP A 332 -3.77 -2.08 -27.07
C ASP A 332 -5.08 -1.29 -27.22
N PRO A 333 -5.81 -1.38 -28.35
CA PRO A 333 -7.07 -0.65 -28.57
C PRO A 333 -8.16 -0.88 -27.52
N ARG A 334 -8.08 -2.01 -26.78
CA ARG A 334 -8.97 -2.34 -25.66
C ARG A 334 -8.70 -1.48 -24.43
N LEU A 335 -7.49 -0.92 -24.30
CA LEU A 335 -7.10 -0.03 -23.22
C LEU A 335 -7.48 1.41 -23.57
N LYS A 336 -8.52 1.91 -22.91
CA LYS A 336 -8.94 3.31 -23.01
C LYS A 336 -8.22 4.15 -21.96
N TYR A 337 -7.82 5.35 -22.35
CA TYR A 337 -7.08 6.28 -21.49
C TYR A 337 -7.42 7.72 -21.85
N ALA A 338 -7.33 8.59 -20.85
CA ALA A 338 -7.44 10.03 -21.05
C ALA A 338 -6.10 10.70 -20.74
N PRO A 339 -5.86 11.92 -21.25
CA PRO A 339 -4.73 12.74 -20.80
C PRO A 339 -4.73 12.81 -19.27
N THR A 340 -3.54 12.96 -18.67
CA THR A 340 -3.28 12.86 -17.22
C THR A 340 -3.32 11.45 -16.62
N SER A 341 -3.71 10.41 -17.37
CA SER A 341 -3.44 9.03 -16.96
C SER A 341 -1.93 8.80 -16.90
N VAL A 342 -1.48 7.80 -16.14
CA VAL A 342 -0.07 7.47 -15.92
C VAL A 342 0.22 6.09 -16.48
N ILE A 343 1.32 5.96 -17.22
CA ILE A 343 1.92 4.67 -17.56
C ILE A 343 3.25 4.51 -16.83
N PHE A 344 3.67 3.26 -16.62
CA PHE A 344 4.99 2.93 -16.14
C PHE A 344 5.80 2.36 -17.30
N LEU A 345 6.94 2.98 -17.58
CA LEU A 345 7.84 2.61 -18.65
C LEU A 345 9.11 1.97 -18.07
N LYS A 346 9.50 0.85 -18.66
CA LYS A 346 10.81 0.21 -18.45
C LYS A 346 11.51 0.11 -19.79
N ILE A 347 12.79 0.46 -19.82
CA ILE A 347 13.67 0.33 -20.98
C ILE A 347 14.83 -0.57 -20.56
N PRO A 348 14.83 -1.87 -20.92
CA PRO A 348 15.82 -2.84 -20.46
C PRO A 348 17.27 -2.44 -20.76
N SER A 349 17.51 -1.76 -21.89
CA SER A 349 18.84 -1.28 -22.28
C SER A 349 19.40 -0.19 -21.36
N ILE A 350 18.55 0.49 -20.57
CA ILE A 350 18.95 1.47 -19.55
C ILE A 350 18.97 0.83 -18.16
N SER A 351 17.93 0.05 -17.84
CA SER A 351 17.84 -0.67 -16.57
C SER A 351 16.87 -1.85 -16.67
N GLU A 352 17.33 -3.03 -16.24
CA GLU A 352 16.51 -4.25 -16.24
C GLU A 352 15.37 -4.22 -15.21
N PHE A 353 15.52 -3.42 -14.15
CA PHE A 353 14.63 -3.45 -12.98
C PHE A 353 13.82 -2.18 -12.76
N GLN A 354 14.25 -1.03 -13.29
CA GLN A 354 13.61 0.26 -12.97
C GLN A 354 12.37 0.53 -13.82
N TRP A 355 11.27 0.86 -13.13
CA TRP A 355 10.01 1.31 -13.72
C TRP A 355 9.77 2.77 -13.38
N HIS A 356 9.59 3.61 -14.40
CA HIS A 356 9.39 5.04 -14.24
C HIS A 356 7.97 5.47 -14.64
N PRO A 357 7.24 6.21 -13.78
CA PRO A 357 5.92 6.73 -14.11
C PRO A 357 6.01 7.96 -15.02
N PHE A 358 5.18 8.00 -16.06
CA PHE A 358 5.00 9.16 -16.93
C PHE A 358 3.53 9.43 -17.21
N SER A 359 3.15 10.71 -17.21
CA SER A 359 1.80 11.14 -17.56
C SER A 359 1.59 11.13 -19.07
N ILE A 360 0.46 10.58 -19.50
CA ILE A 360 0.00 10.52 -20.88
C ILE A 360 -0.48 11.91 -21.31
N THR A 361 -0.03 12.34 -22.48
CA THR A 361 -0.43 13.61 -23.13
C THR A 361 -1.49 13.40 -24.21
N SER A 362 -1.57 12.21 -24.80
CA SER A 362 -2.57 11.87 -25.81
C SER A 362 -3.92 11.44 -25.21
N SER A 363 -4.91 11.20 -26.07
CA SER A 363 -6.23 10.65 -25.71
C SER A 363 -6.56 9.45 -26.57
N SER A 364 -7.11 8.37 -25.96
CA SER A 364 -7.56 7.20 -26.73
C SER A 364 -8.71 7.52 -27.67
N SER A 365 -9.43 8.63 -27.48
CA SER A 365 -10.50 9.07 -28.40
C SER A 365 -9.96 9.60 -29.74
N VAL A 366 -8.68 9.98 -29.79
CA VAL A 366 -8.02 10.53 -30.98
C VAL A 366 -7.15 9.45 -31.63
N ASN A 367 -6.43 8.66 -30.83
CA ASN A 367 -5.60 7.57 -31.32
C ASN A 367 -5.71 6.35 -30.39
N GLU A 368 -6.31 5.27 -30.87
CA GLU A 368 -6.51 4.04 -30.10
C GLU A 368 -5.26 3.15 -30.06
N GLN A 369 -4.35 3.30 -31.03
CA GLN A 369 -3.23 2.38 -31.25
C GLN A 369 -1.90 2.90 -30.69
N ALA A 370 -1.84 4.18 -30.31
CA ALA A 370 -0.62 4.77 -29.75
C ALA A 370 -0.89 5.67 -28.55
N ILE A 371 0.06 5.73 -27.63
CA ILE A 371 0.12 6.61 -26.46
C ILE A 371 1.29 7.56 -26.62
N SER A 372 1.08 8.84 -26.34
CA SER A 372 2.15 9.84 -26.30
C SER A 372 2.46 10.27 -24.87
N ILE A 373 3.75 10.37 -24.56
CA ILE A 373 4.26 10.90 -23.28
C ILE A 373 5.35 11.93 -23.53
N ILE A 374 5.49 12.88 -22.61
CA ILE A 374 6.58 13.86 -22.62
C ILE A 374 7.45 13.63 -21.39
N ILE A 375 8.75 13.44 -21.61
CA ILE A 375 9.75 13.16 -20.58
C ILE A 375 10.73 14.32 -20.51
N LYS A 376 10.92 14.87 -19.30
CA LYS A 376 11.96 15.87 -19.03
C LYS A 376 13.23 15.18 -18.53
N CYS A 377 14.39 15.62 -19.02
CA CYS A 377 15.68 15.03 -18.68
C CYS A 377 16.23 15.61 -17.36
N GLU A 378 15.73 15.11 -16.23
CA GLU A 378 16.13 15.58 -14.88
C GLU A 378 16.91 14.54 -14.04
N GLY A 379 16.95 13.28 -14.46
CA GLY A 379 17.59 12.20 -13.69
C GLY A 379 18.54 11.37 -14.55
N GLN A 380 19.33 10.52 -13.91
CA GLN A 380 20.28 9.64 -14.61
C GLN A 380 19.55 8.77 -15.65
N TRP A 381 18.43 8.14 -15.27
CA TRP A 381 17.65 7.30 -16.19
C TRP A 381 17.12 8.08 -17.40
N THR A 382 16.55 9.27 -17.19
CA THR A 382 16.01 10.08 -18.31
C THR A 382 17.10 10.71 -19.15
N THR A 383 18.28 10.97 -18.58
CA THR A 383 19.46 11.45 -19.32
C THR A 383 20.04 10.34 -20.20
N SER A 384 20.12 9.09 -19.69
CA SER A 384 20.54 7.94 -20.49
C SER A 384 19.62 7.71 -21.68
N LEU A 385 18.30 7.83 -21.48
CA LEU A 385 17.31 7.76 -22.55
C LEU A 385 17.52 8.85 -23.60
N TYR A 386 17.75 10.09 -23.16
CA TYR A 386 18.06 11.21 -24.07
C TYR A 386 19.28 10.95 -24.92
N ASN A 387 20.38 10.51 -24.31
CA ASN A 387 21.63 10.24 -25.01
C ASN A 387 21.47 9.07 -26.00
N GLN A 388 20.71 8.03 -25.64
CA GLN A 388 20.43 6.89 -26.51
C GLN A 388 19.64 7.32 -27.75
N ILE A 389 18.56 8.10 -27.57
CA ILE A 389 17.75 8.60 -28.68
C ILE A 389 18.53 9.58 -29.55
N HIS A 390 19.39 10.41 -28.96
CA HIS A 390 20.24 11.34 -29.71
C HIS A 390 21.28 10.59 -30.55
N ALA A 391 21.94 9.58 -29.98
CA ALA A 391 22.92 8.75 -30.68
C ALA A 391 22.30 7.98 -31.87
N GLU A 392 21.06 7.50 -31.73
CA GLU A 392 20.33 6.88 -32.83
C GLU A 392 19.97 7.86 -33.96
N LYS A 393 19.70 9.13 -33.62
CA LYS A 393 19.45 10.17 -34.63
C LYS A 393 20.68 10.49 -35.46
N ASP A 394 21.86 10.43 -34.85
CA ASP A 394 23.14 10.74 -35.49
C ASP A 394 23.70 9.53 -36.28
N SER A 395 23.11 8.34 -36.14
CA SER A 395 23.51 7.13 -36.85
C SER A 395 22.85 7.07 -38.24
N GLU A 396 23.64 7.18 -39.32
CA GLU A 396 23.17 7.16 -40.74
C GLU A 396 22.62 5.80 -41.22
N SER A 397 22.42 4.80 -40.35
CA SER A 397 21.88 3.52 -40.77
C SER A 397 20.37 3.61 -41.02
N ASP A 398 19.92 3.33 -42.26
CA ASP A 398 18.50 3.26 -42.66
C ASP A 398 17.65 2.26 -41.84
N LEU A 399 18.29 1.37 -41.06
CA LEU A 399 17.62 0.59 -40.03
C LEU A 399 17.52 1.40 -38.72
N ARG A 400 16.35 1.99 -38.47
CA ARG A 400 15.99 2.44 -37.11
C ARG A 400 16.04 1.23 -36.17
N LYS A 401 17.01 1.22 -35.26
CA LYS A 401 17.12 0.19 -34.24
C LYS A 401 15.89 0.30 -33.33
N CYS A 402 15.12 -0.78 -33.21
CA CYS A 402 14.04 -0.82 -32.23
C CYS A 402 14.64 -0.73 -30.83
N ILE A 403 14.28 0.31 -30.08
CA ILE A 403 14.52 0.36 -28.63
C ILE A 403 13.42 -0.45 -27.96
N PRO A 404 13.73 -1.61 -27.34
CA PRO A 404 12.74 -2.43 -26.67
C PRO A 404 12.26 -1.73 -25.39
N ILE A 405 10.95 -1.79 -25.17
CA ILE A 405 10.28 -1.18 -24.03
C ILE A 405 9.24 -2.15 -23.46
N ALA A 406 9.03 -2.05 -22.15
CA ALA A 406 7.91 -2.69 -21.48
C ALA A 406 7.02 -1.61 -20.84
N ILE A 407 5.71 -1.75 -21.01
CA ILE A 407 4.71 -0.77 -20.56
C ILE A 407 3.77 -1.43 -19.57
N GLU A 408 3.52 -0.77 -18.44
CA GLU A 408 2.51 -1.13 -17.45
C GLU A 408 1.48 0.01 -17.33
N GLY A 409 0.19 -0.32 -17.31
CA GLY A 409 -0.91 0.66 -17.31
C GLY A 409 -1.77 0.57 -18.58
N PRO A 410 -2.52 1.62 -18.93
CA PRO A 410 -2.61 2.94 -18.30
C PRO A 410 -3.39 2.95 -16.97
N TYR A 411 -2.95 3.76 -16.02
CA TYR A 411 -3.61 3.98 -14.72
C TYR A 411 -4.18 5.40 -14.63
N GLY A 412 -5.37 5.55 -14.08
CA GLY A 412 -6.02 6.86 -13.97
C GLY A 412 -7.44 6.84 -14.54
N PRO A 413 -8.12 8.00 -14.56
CA PRO A 413 -9.47 8.09 -15.07
C PRO A 413 -9.48 7.90 -16.60
N THR A 414 -10.43 7.11 -17.09
CA THR A 414 -10.61 6.90 -18.55
C THR A 414 -11.26 8.10 -19.25
N SER A 415 -11.66 9.13 -18.51
CA SER A 415 -12.22 10.38 -19.05
C SER A 415 -11.85 11.58 -18.18
N LEU A 416 -11.61 12.73 -18.83
CA LEU A 416 -11.41 14.00 -18.16
C LEU A 416 -12.78 14.68 -17.97
N HIS A 417 -13.22 14.79 -16.72
CA HIS A 417 -14.32 15.66 -16.35
C HIS A 417 -13.77 17.07 -16.07
N PHE A 418 -13.37 17.79 -17.12
CA PHE A 418 -13.33 19.24 -16.99
C PHE A 418 -14.77 19.75 -16.93
N LEU A 419 -15.02 20.76 -16.09
CA LEU A 419 -16.25 21.53 -16.17
C LEU A 419 -16.36 21.99 -17.63
N ARG A 420 -17.36 21.48 -18.38
CA ARG A 420 -17.71 22.05 -19.68
C ARG A 420 -18.17 23.48 -19.40
N VAL A 421 -17.22 24.40 -19.45
CA VAL A 421 -17.49 25.82 -19.57
C VAL A 421 -17.65 26.02 -21.07
N SER A 422 -18.88 26.23 -21.50
CA SER A 422 -19.12 26.80 -22.82
C SER A 422 -18.46 28.18 -22.81
N ILE A 423 -17.38 28.35 -23.57
CA ILE A 423 -16.80 29.67 -23.85
C ILE A 423 -17.66 30.34 -24.89
#